data_AF-A0ABD7BTZ1-F1
#
_entry.id   AF-A0ABD7BTZ1-F1
#
_cell.length_a   1.000
_cell.length_b   1.000
_cell.length_c   1.000
_cell.angle_alpha   90.00
_cell.angle_beta   90.00
_cell.angle_gamma   90.00
#
_symmetry.space_group_name_H-M   'P 1'
#
loop_
_entity.id
_entity.type
_entity.pdbx_description
1 polymer ?
#
loop_
_entity_poly.entity_id
_entity_poly.type
_entity_poly.pdbx_seq_one_letter_code
_entity_poly.pdbx_strand_id
1 'polypeptide(L)'
;MFGRKQVKVKEEKDEELMMLVYRVRDQMGAQRKLVATFREVDEQTKAQVALQTGLFDFLYREARTRQIKGELVARVAAEQIAEYRDL
;
A
#
# COMPACT_ATOMS: atom_id res chain seq x y z
N MET A 1 23.05 20.32 -16.76
CA MET A 1 21.62 20.42 -16.38
C MET A 1 21.03 19.02 -16.04
N PHE A 2 21.51 18.36 -14.98
CA PHE A 2 21.07 16.98 -14.66
C PHE A 2 20.18 16.85 -13.41
N GLY A 3 20.00 17.92 -12.62
CA GLY A 3 19.26 17.85 -11.35
C GLY A 3 17.73 17.92 -11.47
N ARG A 4 17.18 18.66 -12.44
CA ARG A 4 15.73 18.91 -12.49
C ARG A 4 14.88 17.68 -12.85
N LYS A 5 15.42 16.76 -13.66
CA LYS A 5 14.69 15.55 -14.10
C LYS A 5 14.74 14.44 -13.04
N GLN A 6 15.84 14.33 -12.29
CA GLN A 6 16.03 13.28 -11.28
C GLN A 6 15.09 13.44 -10.07
N VAL A 7 14.83 14.67 -9.63
CA VAL A 7 13.91 14.94 -8.50
C VAL A 7 12.49 14.48 -8.84
N LYS A 8 12.00 14.77 -10.05
CA LYS A 8 10.68 14.32 -10.50
C LYS A 8 10.55 12.80 -10.52
N VAL A 9 11.54 12.10 -11.08
CA VAL A 9 11.51 10.62 -11.14
C VAL A 9 11.49 10.00 -9.75
N LYS A 10 12.20 10.58 -8.78
CA LYS A 10 12.14 10.10 -7.39
C LYS A 10 10.73 10.27 -6.82
N GLU A 11 10.18 11.47 -6.91
CA GLU A 11 8.84 11.78 -6.37
C GLU A 11 7.75 10.91 -6.99
N GLU A 12 7.78 10.71 -8.31
CA GLU A 12 6.87 9.81 -9.03
C GLU A 12 6.96 8.37 -8.50
N LYS A 13 8.18 7.86 -8.27
CA LYS A 13 8.37 6.48 -7.78
C LYS A 13 8.05 6.30 -6.31
N ASP A 14 8.21 7.33 -5.50
CA ASP A 14 7.79 7.32 -4.11
C ASP A 14 6.25 7.37 -4.01
N GLU A 15 5.59 8.13 -4.90
CA GLU A 15 4.13 8.18 -5.02
C GLU A 15 3.55 6.83 -5.49
N GLU A 16 4.11 6.23 -6.54
CA GLU A 16 3.75 4.88 -7.00
C GLU A 16 3.88 3.83 -5.90
N LEU A 17 4.97 3.89 -5.12
CA LEU A 17 5.18 2.99 -3.99
C LEU A 17 4.10 3.18 -2.92
N MET A 18 3.77 4.42 -2.57
CA MET A 18 2.72 4.69 -1.58
C MET A 18 1.35 4.23 -2.07
N MET A 19 0.98 4.48 -3.33
CA MET A 19 -0.26 3.97 -3.91
C MET A 19 -0.34 2.44 -3.81
N LEU A 20 0.77 1.75 -4.07
CA LEU A 20 0.83 0.29 -3.96
C LEU A 20 0.66 -0.19 -2.51
N VAL A 21 1.29 0.49 -1.55
CA VAL A 21 1.12 0.20 -0.11
C VAL A 21 -0.35 0.30 0.30
N TYR A 22 -1.04 1.37 -0.10
CA TYR A 22 -2.46 1.56 0.21
C TYR A 22 -3.34 0.48 -0.44
N ARG A 23 -3.11 0.17 -1.72
CA ARG A 23 -3.84 -0.90 -2.42
C ARG A 23 -3.71 -2.25 -1.71
N VAL A 24 -2.49 -2.64 -1.34
CA VAL A 24 -2.25 -3.91 -0.64
C VAL A 24 -2.89 -3.88 0.75
N ARG A 25 -2.81 -2.76 1.48
CA ARG A 25 -3.47 -2.59 2.78
C ARG A 25 -4.99 -2.80 2.67
N ASP A 26 -5.62 -2.26 1.64
CA ASP A 26 -7.07 -2.32 1.49
C ASP A 26 -7.51 -3.73 1.04
N GLN A 27 -6.74 -4.39 0.17
CA GLN A 27 -6.91 -5.81 -0.16
C GLN A 27 -6.79 -6.70 1.08
N MET A 28 -5.77 -6.47 1.91
CA MET A 28 -5.60 -7.17 3.18
C MET A 28 -6.79 -6.94 4.11
N GLY A 29 -7.28 -5.71 4.20
CA GLY A 29 -8.45 -5.35 5.00
C GLY A 29 -9.70 -6.13 4.55
N ALA A 30 -9.95 -6.20 3.25
CA ALA A 30 -11.07 -6.94 2.68
C ALA A 30 -10.94 -8.45 2.94
N GLN A 31 -9.77 -9.04 2.69
CA GLN A 31 -9.53 -10.46 2.92
C GLN A 31 -9.63 -10.84 4.40
N ARG A 32 -9.10 -10.02 5.31
CA ARG A 32 -9.21 -10.25 6.76
C ARG A 32 -10.66 -10.22 7.23
N LYS A 33 -11.47 -9.27 6.73
CA LYS A 33 -12.91 -9.22 7.01
C LYS A 33 -13.61 -10.48 6.52
N LEU A 34 -13.31 -10.90 5.29
CA LEU A 34 -13.87 -12.12 4.70
C LEU A 34 -13.52 -13.35 5.54
N VAL A 35 -12.24 -13.55 5.87
CA VAL A 35 -11.75 -14.63 6.73
C VAL A 35 -12.43 -14.65 8.09
N ALA A 36 -12.66 -13.48 8.70
CA ALA A 36 -13.31 -13.37 9.99
C ALA A 36 -14.80 -13.78 9.99
N THR A 37 -15.45 -13.84 8.81
CA THR A 37 -16.85 -14.28 8.70
C THR A 37 -17.01 -15.80 8.62
N PHE A 38 -15.95 -16.55 8.28
CA PHE A 38 -16.02 -18.00 8.15
C PHE A 38 -15.64 -18.69 9.46
N ARG A 39 -16.39 -19.75 9.81
CA ARG A 39 -16.11 -20.59 10.99
C ARG A 39 -14.82 -21.39 10.83
N GLU A 40 -14.54 -21.85 9.62
CA GLU A 40 -13.31 -22.53 9.23
C GLU A 40 -12.77 -21.88 7.97
N VAL A 41 -11.46 -21.64 7.96
CA VAL A 41 -10.76 -20.98 6.87
C VAL A 41 -9.77 -22.01 6.35
N ASP A 42 -9.83 -22.29 5.05
CA ASP A 42 -8.93 -23.25 4.43
C ASP A 42 -7.47 -22.77 4.44
N GLU A 43 -6.54 -23.71 4.29
CA GLU A 43 -5.10 -23.41 4.30
C GLU A 43 -4.69 -22.51 3.14
N GLN A 44 -5.40 -22.59 2.00
CA GLN A 44 -5.13 -21.73 0.85
C GLN A 44 -5.42 -20.26 1.17
N THR A 45 -6.55 -19.97 1.81
CA THR A 45 -6.93 -18.61 2.20
C THR A 45 -5.99 -18.07 3.29
N LYS A 46 -5.58 -18.91 4.26
CA LYS A 46 -4.56 -18.52 5.24
C LYS A 46 -3.23 -18.17 4.58
N ALA A 47 -2.78 -18.96 3.62
CA ALA A 47 -1.56 -18.70 2.87
C ALA A 47 -1.65 -17.39 2.07
N GLN A 48 -2.80 -17.09 1.46
CA GLN A 48 -3.03 -15.82 0.76
C GLN A 48 -2.96 -14.62 1.71
N VAL A 49 -3.59 -14.69 2.88
CA VAL A 49 -3.52 -13.62 3.88
C VAL A 49 -2.08 -13.42 4.38
N ALA A 50 -1.34 -14.51 4.59
CA ALA A 50 0.06 -14.44 4.98
C ALA A 50 0.92 -13.80 3.88
N LEU A 51 0.70 -14.16 2.61
CA LEU A 51 1.38 -13.57 1.46
C LEU A 51 1.13 -12.06 1.38
N GLN A 52 -0.12 -11.63 1.49
CA GLN A 52 -0.48 -10.22 1.45
C GLN A 52 0.12 -9.44 2.62
N THR A 53 0.16 -10.05 3.82
CA THR A 53 0.82 -9.46 4.99
C THR A 53 2.33 -9.29 4.75
N GLY A 54 3.01 -10.31 4.22
CA GLY A 54 4.43 -10.21 3.88
C GLY A 54 4.72 -9.16 2.80
N LEU A 55 3.85 -9.06 1.79
CA LEU A 55 3.96 -8.04 0.73
C LEU A 55 3.83 -6.62 1.31
N PHE A 56 2.83 -6.40 2.18
CA PHE A 56 2.67 -5.12 2.85
C PHE A 56 3.90 -4.75 3.68
N ASP A 57 4.41 -5.68 4.49
CA ASP A 57 5.59 -5.44 5.32
C ASP A 57 6.82 -5.10 4.47
N PHE A 58 7.01 -5.78 3.34
CA PHE A 58 8.08 -5.48 2.40
C PHE A 58 7.97 -4.05 1.85
N LEU A 59 6.80 -3.68 1.31
CA LEU A 59 6.58 -2.37 0.72
C LEU A 59 6.68 -1.25 1.76
N TYR A 60 6.18 -1.50 2.97
CA TYR A 60 6.26 -0.54 4.06
C TYR A 60 7.72 -0.32 4.53
N ARG A 61 8.53 -1.39 4.58
CA ARG A 61 9.97 -1.26 4.85
C ARG A 61 10.68 -0.49 3.74
N GLU A 62 10.34 -0.74 2.48
CA GLU A 62 10.90 -0.01 1.35
C GLU A 62 10.57 1.49 1.43
N ALA A 63 9.32 1.85 1.76
CA ALA A 63 8.92 3.24 1.98
C ALA A 63 9.74 3.93 3.09
N ARG A 64 10.05 3.19 4.17
CA ARG A 64 10.92 3.69 5.25
C ARG A 64 12.37 3.85 4.80
N THR A 65 12.92 2.90 4.06
CA THR A 65 14.28 2.96 3.50
C THR A 65 14.45 4.14 2.55
N ARG A 66 13.43 4.42 1.72
CA ARG A 66 13.40 5.56 0.80
C ARG A 66 13.20 6.92 1.49
N GLN A 67 12.91 6.90 2.80
CA GLN A 67 12.64 8.10 3.60
C GLN A 67 11.55 8.96 2.98
N ILE A 68 10.44 8.32 2.58
CA ILE A 68 9.31 9.03 2.00
C ILE A 68 8.80 10.07 3.00
N LYS A 69 8.65 11.32 2.53
CA LYS A 69 8.20 12.44 3.35
C LYS A 69 6.75 12.21 3.79
N GLY A 70 6.46 12.55 5.05
CA GLY A 70 5.09 12.47 5.59
C GLY A 70 4.06 13.27 4.81
N GLU A 71 4.46 14.39 4.18
CA GLU A 71 3.60 15.18 3.29
C GLU A 71 3.10 14.38 2.08
N LEU A 72 3.98 13.57 1.47
CA LEU A 72 3.61 12.70 0.35
C LEU A 72 2.64 11.60 0.82
N VAL A 73 2.92 11.02 1.99
CA VAL A 73 2.03 10.03 2.61
C VAL A 73 0.64 10.63 2.84
N ALA A 74 0.56 11.84 3.40
CA ALA A 74 -0.70 12.52 3.66
C ALA A 74 -1.47 12.85 2.37
N ARG A 75 -0.78 13.29 1.32
CA ARG A 75 -1.38 13.56 0.01
C ARG A 75 -1.99 12.29 -0.60
N VAL A 76 -1.20 11.23 -0.71
CA VAL A 76 -1.65 9.96 -1.29
C VAL A 76 -2.78 9.36 -0.44
N ALA A 77 -2.73 9.48 0.89
CA ALA A 77 -3.82 9.05 1.76
C ALA A 77 -5.13 9.81 1.48
N ALA A 78 -5.06 11.13 1.28
CA ALA A 78 -6.22 11.96 0.98
C ALA A 78 -6.82 11.61 -0.39
N GLU A 79 -5.99 11.38 -1.40
CA GLU A 79 -6.42 10.94 -2.74
C GLU A 79 -7.14 9.59 -2.68
N GLN A 80 -6.60 8.63 -1.94
CA GLN A 80 -7.24 7.33 -1.76
C GLN A 80 -8.60 7.46 -1.05
N ILE A 81 -8.70 8.28 0.01
CA ILE A 81 -9.99 8.52 0.68
C ILE A 81 -11.01 9.18 -0.24
N ALA A 82 -10.58 10.12 -1.09
CA ALA A 82 -11.45 10.76 -2.07
C ALA A 82 -11.95 9.76 -3.12
N GLU A 83 -11.06 8.91 -3.65
CA GLU A 83 -11.43 7.85 -4.60
C GLU A 83 -12.50 6.90 -4.04
N TYR A 84 -12.43 6.56 -2.76
CA TYR A 84 -13.45 5.74 -2.09
C TYR A 84 -14.77 6.48 -1.77
N ARG A 85 -14.77 7.82 -1.76
CA ARG A 85 -15.97 8.62 -1.46
C ARG A 85 -16.89 8.78 -2.68
N ASP A 86 -16.32 8.69 -3.87
CA ASP A 86 -17.04 8.86 -5.15
C ASP A 86 -17.55 7.53 -5.75
N LEU A 87 -17.42 6.42 -5.01
CA LEU A 87 -17.95 5.08 -5.32
C LEU A 87 -19.18 4.75 -4.46
#